data_AF-A0A259D264-F1
#
_entry.id   AF-A0A259D264-F1
#
_cell.length_a   1.000
_cell.length_b   1.000
_cell.length_c   1.000
_cell.angle_alpha   90.00
_cell.angle_beta   90.00
_cell.angle_gamma   90.00
#
_symmetry.space_group_name_H-M   'P 1'
#
loop_
_entity.id
_entity.type
_entity.pdbx_description
1 polymer ?
#
loop_
_entity_poly.entity_id
_entity_poly.type
_entity_poly.pdbx_seq_one_letter_code
_entity_poly.pdbx_strand_id
1 'polypeptide(L)'
;MTSVGPSAADETDDDISAYLDDSASEPAHPPRQGLPALVLGAIGVVYGDIGTSPIYAFREAIRPVAGSTVAQADVLGLLSLLIWTLMLIVTFKYVLILLRADNRGEGGVLSLYTLARLAIGRRSLPVLALGIAGAALFVGDAVITPAISVLSAVEGAGLVLPSLQHWVMPVTLGILIALFLVQQQGTARIAIAFGPITAIWFGVLAATGVVHIAAQPAV
;
A
#
# COMPACT_ATOMS: atom_id res chain seq x y z
N MET A 1 -46.03 49.75 33.05
CA MET A 1 -45.59 48.49 33.68
C MET A 1 -45.15 47.59 32.55
N THR A 2 -43.84 47.34 32.47
CA THR A 2 -43.09 46.85 31.32
C THR A 2 -43.23 45.34 31.13
N SER A 3 -43.43 44.93 29.87
CA SER A 3 -43.37 43.56 29.37
C SER A 3 -41.97 42.97 29.58
N VAL A 4 -41.89 41.80 30.21
CA VAL A 4 -40.67 41.00 30.38
C VAL A 4 -40.68 39.94 29.27
N GLY A 5 -39.72 40.03 28.35
CA GLY A 5 -39.50 39.04 27.29
C GLY A 5 -38.88 37.75 27.84
N PRO A 6 -39.00 36.62 27.13
CA PRO A 6 -38.43 35.35 27.55
C PRO A 6 -36.91 35.42 27.63
N SER A 7 -36.40 34.85 28.73
CA SER A 7 -34.99 34.81 29.11
C SER A 7 -34.21 33.91 28.15
N ALA A 8 -33.14 34.42 27.53
CA ALA A 8 -32.27 33.74 26.57
C ALA A 8 -31.42 32.58 27.15
N ALA A 9 -31.80 32.06 28.32
CA ALA A 9 -31.08 31.00 29.04
C ALA A 9 -31.70 29.59 28.82
N ASP A 10 -32.86 29.48 28.20
CA ASP A 10 -33.59 28.21 28.04
C ASP A 10 -33.34 27.54 26.67
N GLU A 11 -32.99 28.31 25.62
CA GLU A 11 -32.72 27.77 24.27
C GLU A 11 -31.34 27.12 24.12
N THR A 12 -30.40 27.38 25.03
CA THR A 12 -29.01 26.88 24.93
C THR A 12 -28.81 25.50 25.55
N ASP A 13 -29.65 25.10 26.51
CA ASP A 13 -29.56 23.78 27.17
C ASP A 13 -30.16 22.65 26.31
N ASP A 14 -31.19 22.94 25.51
CA ASP A 14 -31.77 21.98 24.55
C ASP A 14 -30.81 21.66 23.39
N ASP A 15 -29.99 22.62 22.97
CA ASP A 15 -29.02 22.44 21.88
C ASP A 15 -27.77 21.66 22.34
N ILE A 16 -27.36 21.85 23.59
CA ILE A 16 -26.22 21.11 24.19
C ILE A 16 -26.63 19.67 24.49
N SER A 17 -27.83 19.43 25.01
CA SER A 17 -28.31 18.07 25.27
C SER A 17 -28.47 17.26 23.98
N ALA A 18 -28.93 17.87 22.88
CA ALA A 18 -28.96 17.24 21.57
C ALA A 18 -27.55 16.90 21.02
N TYR A 19 -26.55 17.77 21.25
CA TYR A 19 -25.14 17.51 20.89
C TYR A 19 -24.50 16.40 21.73
N LEU A 20 -24.90 16.28 23.00
CA LEU A 20 -24.44 15.22 23.91
C LEU A 20 -25.12 13.87 23.63
N ASP A 21 -26.35 13.88 23.10
CA ASP A 21 -27.07 12.66 22.72
C ASP A 21 -26.58 12.10 21.37
N ASP A 22 -26.21 12.96 20.42
CA ASP A 22 -25.62 12.56 19.13
C ASP A 22 -24.22 11.93 19.32
N SER A 23 -23.46 12.40 20.31
CA SER A 23 -22.16 11.82 20.67
C SER A 23 -22.23 10.53 21.49
N ALA A 24 -23.42 10.16 22.02
CA ALA A 24 -23.65 8.88 22.69
C ALA A 24 -23.98 7.74 21.70
N SER A 25 -24.22 8.06 20.43
CA SER A 25 -24.37 7.07 19.36
C SER A 25 -23.00 6.62 18.81
N GLU A 26 -22.20 5.99 19.67
CA GLU A 26 -20.97 5.30 19.25
C GLU A 26 -21.32 4.29 18.14
N PRO A 27 -20.63 4.31 16.98
CA PRO A 27 -20.83 3.30 15.97
C PRO A 27 -20.52 1.92 16.58
N ALA A 28 -21.48 1.01 16.46
CA ALA A 28 -21.42 -0.34 16.99
C ALA A 28 -20.04 -0.98 16.75
N HIS A 29 -19.37 -1.35 17.85
CA HIS A 29 -18.05 -1.96 17.81
C HIS A 29 -18.04 -3.18 16.86
N PRO A 30 -17.09 -3.26 15.91
CA PRO A 30 -16.98 -4.43 15.05
C PRO A 30 -16.75 -5.69 15.89
N PRO A 31 -17.21 -6.86 15.44
CA PRO A 31 -17.04 -8.12 16.17
C PRO A 31 -15.56 -8.31 16.51
N ARG A 32 -15.28 -8.72 17.76
CA ARG A 32 -13.93 -8.98 18.28
C ARG A 32 -13.23 -10.04 17.42
N GLN A 33 -12.58 -9.61 16.34
CA GLN A 33 -11.64 -10.45 15.61
C GLN A 33 -10.46 -10.68 16.54
N GLY A 34 -10.05 -11.94 16.71
CA GLY A 34 -8.89 -12.26 17.52
C GLY A 34 -7.68 -11.50 16.97
N LEU A 35 -6.88 -10.92 17.88
CA LEU A 35 -5.57 -10.31 17.59
C LEU A 35 -4.75 -11.06 16.51
N PRO A 36 -4.66 -12.41 16.50
CA PRO A 36 -3.93 -13.12 15.43
C PRO A 36 -4.49 -12.91 14.02
N ALA A 37 -5.81 -12.80 13.86
CA ALA A 37 -6.43 -12.57 12.55
C ALA A 37 -6.17 -11.14 12.04
N LEU A 38 -6.19 -10.16 12.95
CA LEU A 38 -5.86 -8.77 12.63
C LEU A 38 -4.37 -8.61 12.28
N VAL A 39 -3.48 -9.27 13.03
CA VAL A 39 -2.04 -9.29 12.75
C VAL A 39 -1.77 -9.97 11.40
N LEU A 40 -2.39 -11.12 11.14
CA LEU A 40 -2.22 -11.83 9.87
C LEU A 40 -2.75 -11.00 8.68
N GLY A 41 -3.88 -10.32 8.84
CA GLY A 41 -4.43 -9.40 7.83
C GLY A 41 -3.50 -8.21 7.57
N ALA A 42 -2.99 -7.57 8.63
CA ALA A 42 -2.08 -6.43 8.50
C ALA A 42 -0.74 -6.83 7.85
N ILE A 43 -0.16 -7.95 8.28
CA ILE A 43 1.05 -8.53 7.67
C ILE A 43 0.77 -8.85 6.19
N GLY A 44 -0.35 -9.51 5.88
CA GLY A 44 -0.67 -9.85 4.50
C GLY A 44 -0.80 -8.64 3.59
N VAL A 45 -1.47 -7.57 4.06
CA VAL A 45 -1.59 -6.34 3.27
C VAL A 45 -0.23 -5.66 3.06
N VAL A 46 0.56 -5.50 4.13
CA VAL A 46 1.85 -4.79 4.05
C VAL A 46 2.89 -5.59 3.26
N TYR A 47 3.05 -6.88 3.54
CA TYR A 47 4.01 -7.72 2.83
C TYR A 47 3.53 -8.11 1.43
N GLY A 48 2.22 -8.10 1.17
CA GLY A 48 1.66 -8.28 -0.16
C GLY A 48 2.12 -7.18 -1.12
N ASP A 49 2.01 -5.92 -0.70
CA ASP A 49 2.45 -4.76 -1.49
C ASP A 49 3.98 -4.74 -1.69
N ILE A 50 4.74 -5.03 -0.63
CA ILE A 50 6.20 -5.10 -0.71
C ILE A 50 6.66 -6.25 -1.61
N GLY A 51 6.01 -7.41 -1.54
CA GLY A 51 6.44 -8.64 -2.22
C GLY A 51 6.08 -8.71 -3.70
N THR A 52 5.01 -8.04 -4.14
CA THR A 52 4.66 -7.98 -5.58
C THR A 52 5.56 -7.01 -6.33
N SER A 53 6.12 -6.02 -5.64
CA SER A 53 6.87 -4.95 -6.29
C SER A 53 8.11 -5.38 -7.07
N PRO A 54 8.95 -6.30 -6.57
CA PRO A 54 10.08 -6.80 -7.33
C PRO A 54 9.65 -7.63 -8.53
N ILE A 55 8.51 -8.32 -8.45
CA ILE A 55 8.05 -9.23 -9.50
C ILE A 55 7.59 -8.44 -10.72
N TYR A 56 6.84 -7.35 -10.54
CA TYR A 56 6.51 -6.47 -11.66
C TYR A 56 7.75 -5.75 -12.19
N ALA A 57 8.67 -5.32 -11.31
CA ALA A 57 9.88 -4.61 -11.74
C ALA A 57 10.77 -5.50 -12.61
N PHE A 58 10.94 -6.77 -12.21
CA PHE A 58 11.63 -7.77 -12.99
C PHE A 58 10.95 -8.03 -14.34
N ARG A 59 9.63 -8.19 -14.32
CA ARG A 59 8.81 -8.38 -15.52
C ARG A 59 9.00 -7.24 -16.52
N GLU A 60 8.92 -6.00 -16.04
CA GLU A 60 9.03 -4.80 -16.85
C GLU A 60 10.44 -4.63 -17.42
N ALA A 61 11.46 -4.94 -16.61
CA ALA A 61 12.86 -4.86 -17.04
C ALA A 61 13.25 -5.92 -18.08
N ILE A 62 12.52 -7.04 -18.16
CA ILE A 62 12.72 -8.06 -19.21
C ILE A 62 12.11 -7.65 -20.55
N ARG A 63 11.04 -6.84 -20.58
CA ARG A 63 10.35 -6.51 -21.85
C ARG A 63 11.26 -5.99 -22.96
N PRO A 64 12.22 -5.08 -22.71
CA PRO A 64 13.10 -4.58 -23.76
C PRO A 64 14.08 -5.64 -24.27
N VAL A 65 14.48 -6.59 -23.40
CA VAL A 65 15.45 -7.66 -23.69
C VAL A 65 14.78 -8.87 -24.36
N ALA A 66 13.47 -9.07 -24.11
CA ALA A 66 12.67 -10.14 -24.69
C ALA A 66 12.51 -10.08 -26.22
N GLY A 67 12.84 -8.95 -26.85
CA GLY A 67 12.90 -8.82 -28.31
C GLY A 67 14.14 -9.45 -28.95
N SER A 68 15.19 -9.70 -28.16
CA SER A 68 16.39 -10.45 -28.53
C SER A 68 16.38 -11.83 -27.85
N THR A 69 17.20 -12.77 -28.31
CA THR A 69 17.34 -14.07 -27.64
C THR A 69 17.78 -13.85 -26.19
N VAL A 70 16.87 -14.03 -25.24
CA VAL A 70 17.14 -13.83 -23.81
C VAL A 70 18.19 -14.83 -23.38
N ALA A 71 19.41 -14.37 -23.14
CA ALA A 71 20.47 -15.22 -22.65
C ALA A 71 20.30 -15.44 -21.15
N GLN A 72 20.75 -16.60 -20.66
CA GLN A 72 20.76 -16.89 -19.22
C GLN A 72 21.52 -15.81 -18.42
N ALA A 73 22.57 -15.23 -19.01
CA ALA A 73 23.34 -14.14 -18.42
C ALA A 73 22.51 -12.87 -18.19
N ASP A 74 21.57 -12.56 -19.08
CA ASP A 74 20.72 -11.37 -18.95
C ASP A 74 19.75 -11.53 -17.78
N VAL A 75 19.15 -12.72 -17.65
CA VAL A 75 18.23 -13.04 -16.55
C VAL A 75 18.95 -13.00 -15.21
N LEU A 76 20.11 -13.64 -15.11
CA LEU A 76 20.91 -13.66 -13.88
C LEU A 76 21.45 -12.26 -13.53
N GLY A 77 21.86 -11.48 -14.53
CA GLY A 77 22.28 -10.09 -14.35
C GLY A 77 21.15 -9.21 -13.80
N LEU A 78 19.94 -9.35 -14.34
CA LEU A 78 18.76 -8.61 -13.90
C LEU A 78 18.32 -9.02 -12.49
N LEU A 79 18.31 -10.33 -12.19
CA LEU A 79 18.01 -10.86 -10.85
C LEU A 79 19.02 -10.36 -9.82
N SER A 80 20.31 -10.41 -10.14
CA SER A 80 21.38 -9.90 -9.28
C SER A 80 21.22 -8.40 -9.04
N LEU A 81 20.99 -7.62 -10.08
CA LEU A 81 20.78 -6.17 -9.97
C LEU A 81 19.57 -5.85 -9.09
N LEU A 82 18.48 -6.58 -9.25
CA LEU A 82 17.27 -6.42 -8.45
C LEU A 82 17.55 -6.75 -6.98
N ILE A 83 18.19 -7.88 -6.69
CA ILE A 83 18.53 -8.29 -5.32
C ILE A 83 19.44 -7.25 -4.65
N TRP A 84 20.52 -6.84 -5.33
CA TRP A 84 21.44 -5.83 -4.81
C TRP A 84 20.77 -4.47 -4.62
N THR A 85 19.94 -4.05 -5.57
CA THR A 85 19.22 -2.78 -5.48
C THR A 85 18.23 -2.78 -4.33
N LEU A 86 17.43 -3.84 -4.16
CA LEU A 86 16.52 -3.97 -3.02
C LEU A 86 17.29 -4.01 -1.71
N MET A 87 18.39 -4.77 -1.65
CA MET A 87 19.17 -4.87 -0.43
C MET A 87 19.78 -3.51 -0.05
N LEU A 88 20.35 -2.78 -1.01
CA LEU A 88 20.91 -1.45 -0.78
C LEU A 88 19.84 -0.43 -0.43
N ILE A 89 18.69 -0.42 -1.12
CA ILE A 89 17.60 0.52 -0.82
C ILE A 89 17.03 0.24 0.57
N VAL A 90 16.72 -1.01 0.90
CA VAL A 90 16.19 -1.38 2.22
C VAL A 90 17.20 -1.07 3.31
N THR A 91 18.47 -1.45 3.14
CA THR A 91 19.49 -1.21 4.16
C THR A 91 19.83 0.27 4.29
N PHE A 92 20.15 0.96 3.20
CA PHE A 92 20.62 2.34 3.26
C PHE A 92 19.47 3.34 3.45
N LYS A 93 18.42 3.28 2.62
CA LYS A 93 17.32 4.24 2.68
C LYS A 93 16.42 4.00 3.90
N TYR A 94 16.03 2.76 4.15
CA TYR A 94 15.08 2.47 5.21
C TYR A 94 15.77 2.20 6.56
N VAL A 95 16.78 1.32 6.62
CA VAL A 95 17.43 1.02 7.91
C VAL A 95 18.36 2.16 8.37
N LEU A 96 19.23 2.69 7.52
CA LEU A 96 20.23 3.68 7.96
C LEU A 96 19.71 5.13 8.01
N ILE A 97 18.75 5.50 7.17
CA ILE A 97 18.18 6.86 7.17
C ILE A 97 16.87 6.91 7.94
N LEU A 98 15.87 6.09 7.56
CA LEU A 98 14.54 6.19 8.15
C LEU A 98 14.50 5.76 9.62
N LEU A 99 15.16 4.66 9.99
CA LEU A 99 15.24 4.25 11.41
C LEU A 99 16.21 5.10 12.24
N ARG A 100 17.12 5.85 11.59
CA ARG A 100 18.07 6.75 12.27
C ARG A 100 17.55 8.18 12.41
N ALA A 101 16.53 8.55 11.63
CA ALA A 101 15.77 9.78 11.79
C ALA A 101 14.81 9.68 12.99
N ASP A 102 15.36 9.30 14.14
CA ASP A 102 14.73 9.32 15.45
C ASP A 102 15.00 10.69 16.10
N ASN A 103 13.93 11.35 16.56
CA ASN A 103 14.04 12.56 17.35
C ASN A 103 13.75 12.22 18.83
N ARG A 104 14.80 11.91 19.58
CA ARG A 104 14.79 11.72 21.05
C ARG A 104 13.76 10.67 21.57
N GLY A 105 13.71 9.49 20.95
CA GLY A 105 12.92 8.37 21.44
C GLY A 105 11.47 8.34 20.96
N GLU A 106 11.03 9.36 20.21
CA GLU A 106 9.82 9.30 19.38
C GLU A 106 10.23 9.14 17.92
N GLY A 107 10.71 7.94 17.60
CA GLY A 107 11.03 7.56 16.23
C GLY A 107 9.76 7.45 15.37
N GLY A 108 9.83 7.97 14.15
CA GLY A 108 8.87 7.66 13.10
C GLY A 108 8.09 8.85 12.55
N VAL A 109 7.00 8.53 11.86
CA VAL A 109 6.23 9.45 11.01
C VAL A 109 5.74 10.71 11.74
N LEU A 110 5.66 10.69 13.08
CA LEU A 110 5.27 11.82 13.95
C LEU A 110 6.34 12.91 14.07
N SER A 111 7.63 12.55 14.06
CA SER A 111 8.74 13.51 13.98
C SER A 111 8.84 14.13 12.57
N LEU A 112 8.49 13.37 11.54
CA LEU A 112 8.29 13.89 10.17
C LEU A 112 7.02 14.76 10.06
N TYR A 113 5.92 14.42 10.74
CA TYR A 113 4.68 15.22 10.80
C TYR A 113 4.91 16.56 11.49
N THR A 114 5.69 16.56 12.59
CA THR A 114 6.09 17.79 13.28
C THR A 114 7.09 18.61 12.46
N LEU A 115 8.04 17.99 11.75
CA LEU A 115 8.94 18.69 10.82
C LEU A 115 8.20 19.21 9.58
N ALA A 116 7.19 18.49 9.08
CA ALA A 116 6.29 18.95 8.02
C ALA A 116 5.44 20.12 8.54
N ARG A 117 4.87 20.06 9.74
CA ARG A 117 4.19 21.19 10.40
C ARG A 117 5.10 22.40 10.59
N LEU A 118 6.38 22.19 10.94
CA LEU A 118 7.38 23.23 11.10
C LEU A 118 7.87 23.80 9.75
N ALA A 119 7.98 22.97 8.71
CA ALA A 119 8.27 23.41 7.34
C ALA A 119 7.10 24.19 6.73
N ILE A 120 5.86 23.74 7.00
CA ILE A 120 4.60 24.42 6.64
C ILE A 120 4.41 25.70 7.49
N GLY A 121 5.10 25.80 8.63
CA GLY A 121 5.18 26.93 9.54
C GLY A 121 6.08 28.09 9.07
N ARG A 122 5.94 28.49 7.80
CA ARG A 122 6.29 29.82 7.27
C ARG A 122 5.80 29.89 5.82
N ARG A 123 5.08 30.96 5.47
CA ARG A 123 4.54 31.23 4.13
C ARG A 123 5.63 31.46 3.07
N SER A 124 6.51 30.50 2.84
CA SER A 124 7.44 30.49 1.72
C SER A 124 6.86 29.63 0.61
N LEU A 125 6.45 30.28 -0.49
CA LEU A 125 6.01 29.64 -1.74
C LEU A 125 6.82 28.40 -2.16
N PRO A 126 8.17 28.35 -2.05
CA PRO A 126 8.92 27.14 -2.43
C PRO A 126 8.64 25.93 -1.54
N VAL A 127 8.42 26.11 -0.23
CA VAL A 127 8.12 25.00 0.68
C VAL A 127 6.71 24.46 0.47
N LEU A 128 5.76 25.36 0.19
CA LEU A 128 4.41 24.97 -0.21
C LEU A 128 4.42 24.20 -1.54
N ALA A 129 5.17 24.68 -2.54
CA ALA A 129 5.32 24.00 -3.83
C ALA A 129 5.93 22.60 -3.67
N LEU A 130 6.97 22.46 -2.82
CA LEU A 130 7.58 21.17 -2.52
C LEU A 130 6.62 20.21 -1.81
N GLY A 131 5.80 20.72 -0.87
CA GLY A 131 4.77 19.94 -0.18
C GLY A 131 3.67 19.45 -1.12
N ILE A 132 3.18 20.32 -2.02
CA ILE A 132 2.20 19.96 -3.05
C ILE A 132 2.80 18.94 -4.02
N ALA A 133 4.05 19.13 -4.45
CA ALA A 133 4.74 18.19 -5.32
C ALA A 133 4.89 16.81 -4.65
N GLY A 134 5.28 16.77 -3.38
CA GLY A 134 5.37 15.52 -2.61
C GLY A 134 4.03 14.81 -2.47
N ALA A 135 2.96 15.54 -2.15
CA ALA A 135 1.61 14.98 -2.08
C ALA A 135 1.12 14.44 -3.43
N ALA A 136 1.38 15.17 -4.52
CA ALA A 136 1.02 14.74 -5.87
C ALA A 136 1.77 13.48 -6.30
N LEU A 137 3.07 13.38 -5.99
CA LEU A 137 3.86 12.17 -6.25
C LEU A 137 3.34 10.96 -5.45
N PHE A 138 2.98 11.16 -4.18
CA PHE A 138 2.40 10.10 -3.35
C PHE A 138 1.04 9.62 -3.88
N VAL A 139 0.16 10.55 -4.28
CA VAL A 139 -1.14 10.19 -4.88
C VAL A 139 -0.93 9.47 -6.22
N GLY A 140 0.04 9.90 -7.02
CA GLY A 140 0.42 9.23 -8.27
C GLY A 140 0.82 7.78 -8.03
N ASP A 141 1.73 7.54 -7.09
CA ASP A 141 2.20 6.19 -6.73
C ASP A 141 1.06 5.29 -6.24
N ALA A 142 0.18 5.83 -5.39
CA ALA A 142 -0.99 5.12 -4.87
C ALA A 142 -1.99 4.67 -5.97
N VAL A 143 -2.07 5.42 -7.08
CA VAL A 143 -2.93 5.08 -8.23
C VAL A 143 -2.23 4.13 -9.20
N ILE A 144 -0.92 4.26 -9.38
CA ILE A 144 -0.14 3.49 -10.35
C ILE A 144 0.05 2.05 -9.90
N THR A 145 0.37 1.82 -8.62
CA THR A 145 0.74 0.49 -8.10
C THR A 145 -0.35 -0.58 -8.32
N PRO A 146 -1.64 -0.34 -8.00
CA PRO A 146 -2.70 -1.30 -8.28
C PRO A 146 -2.84 -1.60 -9.78
N ALA A 147 -2.69 -0.59 -10.63
CA ALA A 147 -2.82 -0.75 -12.08
C ALA A 147 -1.68 -1.59 -12.67
N ILE A 148 -0.43 -1.27 -12.35
CA ILE A 148 0.74 -2.00 -12.86
C ILE A 148 0.78 -3.42 -12.30
N SER A 149 0.47 -3.61 -11.01
CA SER A 149 0.48 -4.94 -10.39
C SER A 149 -0.54 -5.88 -11.04
N VAL A 150 -1.78 -5.42 -11.28
CA VAL A 150 -2.82 -6.26 -11.91
C VAL A 150 -2.48 -6.52 -13.38
N LEU A 151 -2.05 -5.49 -14.12
CA LEU A 151 -1.66 -5.65 -15.52
C LEU A 151 -0.52 -6.68 -15.66
N SER A 152 0.52 -6.54 -14.84
CA SER A 152 1.67 -7.46 -14.84
C SER A 152 1.25 -8.89 -14.49
N ALA A 153 0.30 -9.07 -13.56
CA ALA A 153 -0.22 -10.40 -13.24
C ALA A 153 -0.97 -11.03 -14.43
N VAL A 154 -1.87 -10.27 -15.08
CA VAL A 154 -2.68 -10.75 -16.21
C VAL A 154 -1.80 -11.07 -17.42
N GLU A 155 -0.86 -10.20 -17.75
CA GLU A 155 0.10 -10.49 -18.81
C GLU A 155 0.95 -11.72 -18.46
N GLY A 156 1.20 -11.98 -17.17
CA GLY A 156 2.02 -13.10 -16.70
C GLY A 156 1.35 -14.43 -17.00
N ALA A 157 0.05 -14.49 -16.75
CA ALA A 157 -0.79 -15.61 -17.18
C ALA A 157 -0.78 -15.79 -18.71
N GLY A 158 -0.63 -14.71 -19.49
CA GLY A 158 -0.49 -14.74 -20.94
C GLY A 158 0.74 -15.50 -21.47
N LEU A 159 1.75 -15.76 -20.63
CA LEU A 159 2.89 -16.63 -20.98
C LEU A 159 2.47 -18.11 -21.08
N VAL A 160 1.45 -18.51 -20.33
CA VAL A 160 0.92 -19.89 -20.31
C VAL A 160 -0.26 -20.05 -21.27
N LEU A 161 -1.09 -19.00 -21.42
CA LEU A 161 -2.22 -18.96 -22.35
C LEU A 161 -2.04 -17.84 -23.39
N PRO A 162 -1.48 -18.14 -24.59
CA PRO A 162 -1.26 -17.13 -25.64
C PRO A 162 -2.55 -16.45 -26.15
N SER A 163 -3.69 -17.13 -26.04
CA SER A 163 -5.01 -16.59 -26.40
C SER A 163 -5.44 -15.40 -25.52
N LEU A 164 -4.87 -15.26 -24.31
CA LEU A 164 -5.16 -14.14 -23.42
C LEU A 164 -4.52 -12.82 -23.89
N GLN A 165 -3.56 -12.81 -24.81
CA GLN A 165 -2.84 -11.59 -25.20
C GLN A 165 -3.76 -10.46 -25.71
N HIS A 166 -4.79 -10.81 -26.49
CA HIS A 166 -5.79 -9.84 -26.97
C HIS A 166 -6.78 -9.40 -25.88
N TRP A 167 -6.87 -10.17 -24.79
CA TRP A 167 -7.80 -9.96 -23.69
C TRP A 167 -7.13 -9.35 -22.45
N VAL A 168 -5.81 -9.13 -22.45
CA VAL A 168 -5.08 -8.58 -21.30
C VAL A 168 -5.69 -7.29 -20.80
N MET A 169 -5.88 -6.31 -21.69
CA MET A 169 -6.40 -4.99 -21.33
C MET A 169 -7.84 -5.07 -20.79
N PRO A 170 -8.82 -5.70 -21.47
CA PRO A 170 -10.19 -5.77 -20.95
C PRO A 170 -10.29 -6.59 -19.66
N VAL A 171 -9.50 -7.67 -19.50
CA VAL A 171 -9.47 -8.47 -18.27
C VAL A 171 -8.89 -7.66 -17.11
N THR A 172 -7.78 -6.94 -17.34
CA THR A 172 -7.16 -6.06 -16.32
C THR A 172 -8.17 -5.00 -15.85
N LEU A 173 -8.85 -4.34 -16.80
CA LEU A 173 -9.85 -3.33 -16.48
C LEU A 173 -11.04 -3.94 -15.70
N GLY A 174 -11.51 -5.11 -16.13
CA GLY A 174 -12.57 -5.85 -15.43
C GLY A 174 -12.19 -6.23 -14.00
N ILE A 175 -10.96 -6.70 -13.78
CA ILE A 175 -10.43 -7.03 -12.45
C ILE A 175 -10.37 -5.76 -11.59
N LEU A 176 -9.82 -4.66 -12.10
CA LEU A 176 -9.74 -3.40 -11.37
C LEU A 176 -11.13 -2.91 -10.97
N ILE A 177 -12.08 -2.84 -11.91
CA ILE A 177 -13.47 -2.43 -11.63
C ILE A 177 -14.08 -3.33 -10.55
N ALA A 178 -13.96 -4.65 -10.67
CA ALA A 178 -14.49 -5.59 -9.69
C ALA A 178 -13.85 -5.39 -8.30
N LEU A 179 -12.52 -5.23 -8.22
CA LEU A 179 -11.82 -4.99 -6.96
C LEU A 179 -12.27 -3.67 -6.32
N PHE A 180 -12.35 -2.58 -7.08
CA PHE A 180 -12.81 -1.29 -6.57
C PHE A 180 -14.29 -1.30 -6.15
N LEU A 181 -15.15 -2.04 -6.86
CA LEU A 181 -16.56 -2.23 -6.45
C LEU A 181 -16.68 -2.99 -5.13
N VAL A 182 -15.87 -4.03 -4.92
CA VAL A 182 -15.87 -4.79 -3.66
C VAL A 182 -15.27 -3.96 -2.52
N GLN A 183 -14.29 -3.09 -2.79
CA GLN A 183 -13.69 -2.18 -1.80
C GLN A 183 -14.68 -1.17 -1.20
N GLN A 184 -15.74 -0.79 -1.93
CA GLN A 184 -16.79 0.10 -1.42
C GLN A 184 -17.57 -0.49 -0.23
N GLN A 185 -17.51 -1.81 -0.03
CA GLN A 185 -18.20 -2.51 1.07
C GLN A 185 -17.38 -2.58 2.38
N GLY A 186 -16.21 -1.93 2.40
CA GLY A 186 -15.33 -1.83 3.57
C GLY A 186 -14.02 -2.59 3.40
N THR A 187 -12.91 -1.87 3.55
CA THR A 187 -11.53 -2.38 3.42
C THR A 187 -11.19 -3.45 4.45
N ALA A 188 -11.82 -3.40 5.63
CA ALA A 188 -11.57 -4.34 6.72
C ALA A 188 -11.91 -5.80 6.34
N ARG A 189 -13.00 -6.02 5.61
CA ARG A 189 -13.42 -7.39 5.20
C ARG A 189 -12.45 -7.99 4.17
N ILE A 190 -11.93 -7.14 3.28
CA ILE A 190 -10.98 -7.54 2.25
C ILE A 190 -9.62 -7.85 2.88
N ALA A 191 -9.14 -7.00 3.79
CA ALA A 191 -7.84 -7.18 4.46
C ALA A 191 -7.74 -8.54 5.20
N ILE A 192 -8.84 -9.04 5.77
CA ILE A 192 -8.88 -10.34 6.44
C ILE A 192 -8.69 -11.50 5.45
N ALA A 193 -9.25 -11.40 4.23
CA ALA A 193 -9.08 -12.41 3.20
C ALA A 193 -7.67 -12.39 2.58
N PHE A 194 -7.04 -11.20 2.51
CA PHE A 194 -5.71 -11.03 1.95
C PHE A 194 -4.61 -11.71 2.79
N GLY A 195 -4.74 -11.75 4.11
CA GLY A 195 -3.79 -12.42 5.01
C GLY A 195 -3.51 -13.89 4.63
N PRO A 196 -4.52 -14.77 4.62
CA PRO A 196 -4.34 -16.16 4.22
C PRO A 196 -3.85 -16.33 2.78
N ILE A 197 -4.36 -15.53 1.83
CA ILE A 197 -3.97 -15.61 0.43
C ILE A 197 -2.48 -15.30 0.26
N THR A 198 -2.00 -14.24 0.89
CA THR A 198 -0.58 -13.84 0.84
C THR A 198 0.31 -14.85 1.54
N ALA A 199 -0.13 -15.43 2.67
CA ALA A 199 0.60 -16.49 3.34
C ALA A 199 0.75 -17.74 2.46
N ILE A 200 -0.32 -18.17 1.78
CA ILE A 200 -0.27 -19.28 0.82
C ILE A 200 0.69 -18.95 -0.32
N TRP A 201 0.58 -17.74 -0.88
CA TRP A 201 1.42 -17.29 -1.99
C TRP A 201 2.92 -17.28 -1.62
N PHE A 202 3.28 -16.70 -0.48
CA PHE A 202 4.66 -16.74 0.01
C PHE A 202 5.12 -18.17 0.31
N GLY A 203 4.22 -19.02 0.83
CA GLY A 203 4.51 -20.45 1.02
C GLY A 203 4.85 -21.17 -0.29
N VAL A 204 4.09 -20.90 -1.36
CA VAL A 204 4.36 -21.44 -2.70
C VAL A 204 5.68 -20.91 -3.26
N LEU A 205 5.96 -19.62 -3.11
CA LEU A 205 7.24 -19.03 -3.55
C LEU A 205 8.43 -19.60 -2.78
N ALA A 206 8.31 -19.76 -1.46
CA ALA A 206 9.36 -20.33 -0.63
C ALA A 206 9.63 -21.80 -1.01
N ALA A 207 8.58 -22.60 -1.18
CA ALA A 207 8.70 -24.00 -1.57
C ALA A 207 9.34 -24.14 -2.96
N THR A 208 8.84 -23.40 -3.95
CA THR A 208 9.41 -23.44 -5.31
C THR A 208 10.83 -22.89 -5.35
N GLY A 209 11.14 -21.83 -4.60
CA GLY A 209 12.48 -21.27 -4.48
C GLY A 209 13.48 -22.27 -3.89
N VAL A 210 13.14 -22.94 -2.78
CA VAL A 210 14.00 -23.96 -2.16
C VAL A 210 14.26 -25.13 -3.11
N VAL A 211 13.23 -25.60 -3.83
CA VAL A 211 13.39 -26.67 -4.82
C VAL A 211 14.37 -26.27 -5.94
N HIS A 212 14.29 -25.04 -6.45
CA HIS A 212 15.17 -24.57 -7.52
C HIS A 212 16.61 -24.33 -7.03
N ILE A 213 16.80 -23.79 -5.83
CA ILE A 213 18.13 -23.64 -5.21
C ILE A 213 18.79 -25.01 -5.03
N ALA A 214 18.03 -26.02 -4.57
CA ALA A 214 18.54 -27.37 -4.41
C ALA A 214 18.86 -28.06 -5.76
N ALA A 215 18.10 -27.76 -6.82
CA ALA A 215 18.30 -28.31 -8.15
C ALA A 215 19.46 -27.66 -8.92
N GLN A 216 19.80 -26.40 -8.62
CA GLN A 216 20.87 -25.65 -9.27
C GLN A 216 21.82 -25.01 -8.24
N PRO A 217 22.65 -25.81 -7.54
CA PRO A 217 23.57 -25.30 -6.50
C PRO A 217 24.77 -24.52 -7.06
N ALA A 218 24.88 -24.39 -8.39
CA ALA A 218 25.97 -23.70 -9.06
C ALA A 218 25.75 -22.17 -9.18
N VAL A 219 24.57 -21.67 -8.77
CA VAL A 219 24.20 -20.25 -8.76
C VAL A 219 23.77 -19.84 -7.36
#